data_AF-A0A060X3S7-F1
#
_entry.id   AF-A0A060X3S7-F1
#
_cell.length_a   1.000
_cell.length_b   1.000
_cell.length_c   1.000
_cell.angle_alpha   90.00
_cell.angle_beta   90.00
_cell.angle_gamma   90.00
#
_symmetry.space_group_name_H-M   'P 1'
#
loop_
_entity.id
_entity.type
_entity.pdbx_description
1 polymer ?
#
loop_
_entity_poly.entity_id
_entity_poly.type
_entity_poly.pdbx_seq_one_letter_code
_entity_poly.pdbx_strand_id
1 'polypeptide(L)'
;MLSRALETATMFACAKSLYISDTDKRKHFRLVLKLFLGNGQEIGSFLSKLIKVISKPSQKRQSMKNADLCISTGSRVALFNRLRSQTVSTRYLAVERGAFVASARQWTAFTVTLVEDRQADSEEFTVCEGFICYGCVVQLVCTDSGVALPPMVIRKVNKQHAILDVDEPVSQLHKCAFQFKDNSQMYLCLSNERIIQYQVSSSLRDQSREVLNDGSCWTIIGTEAVEYTFCEGLACVQGAISPIPVITGLEVNGGGHVAMLEVNGENFGPHLKVWFGNVEAETMFRYILNLTSNCSCSIK
;
A
#
# COMPACT_ATOMS: atom_id res chain seq x y z
N MET A 1 28.90 11.28 32.33
CA MET A 1 29.07 9.97 31.66
C MET A 1 27.81 9.70 30.83
N LEU A 2 27.94 9.86 29.52
CA LEU A 2 27.13 9.32 28.41
C LEU A 2 25.66 8.99 28.68
N SER A 3 24.77 9.96 28.43
CA SER A 3 23.41 9.67 27.95
C SER A 3 23.53 9.09 26.53
N ARG A 4 23.66 7.76 26.43
CA ARG A 4 23.42 7.06 25.16
C ARG A 4 21.94 7.28 24.82
N ALA A 5 21.66 8.15 23.86
CA ALA A 5 20.43 8.05 23.11
C ALA A 5 20.35 6.61 22.60
N LEU A 6 19.38 5.84 23.09
CA LEU A 6 19.00 4.59 22.46
C LEU A 6 18.50 4.99 21.07
N GLU A 7 19.36 4.92 20.06
CA GLU A 7 18.92 4.83 18.69
C GLU A 7 17.97 3.62 18.65
N THR A 8 16.68 3.90 18.54
CA THR A 8 15.65 2.88 18.34
C THR A 8 15.96 2.22 17.01
N ALA A 9 16.63 1.08 17.06
CA ALA A 9 16.92 0.29 15.87
C ALA A 9 15.58 -0.23 15.32
N THR A 10 15.08 0.42 14.26
CA THR A 10 13.97 -0.10 13.47
C THR A 10 14.38 -1.42 12.86
N MET A 11 13.73 -2.50 13.29
CA MET A 11 13.92 -3.83 12.73
C MET A 11 12.96 -4.06 11.57
N PHE A 12 13.47 -4.64 10.49
CA PHE A 12 12.69 -5.01 9.32
C PHE A 12 12.90 -6.49 8.98
N ALA A 13 11.81 -7.19 8.72
CA ALA A 13 11.82 -8.57 8.26
C ALA A 13 10.80 -8.77 7.12
N CYS A 14 11.07 -9.72 6.24
CA CYS A 14 10.22 -10.03 5.09
C CYS A 14 9.99 -11.54 4.99
N ALA A 15 8.73 -11.94 4.91
CA ALA A 15 8.34 -13.33 4.70
C ALA A 15 8.28 -13.66 3.20
N LYS A 16 9.37 -14.20 2.64
CA LYS A 16 9.54 -14.42 1.19
C LYS A 16 8.98 -15.76 0.67
N SER A 17 8.60 -16.67 1.56
CA SER A 17 8.23 -18.04 1.23
C SER A 17 6.77 -18.37 1.56
N LEU A 18 5.91 -17.34 1.68
CA LEU A 18 4.48 -17.54 1.89
C LEU A 18 3.79 -17.91 0.58
N TYR A 19 2.92 -18.90 0.62
CA TYR A 19 2.03 -19.28 -0.48
C TYR A 19 0.71 -19.82 0.06
N ILE A 20 -0.33 -19.80 -0.78
CA ILE A 20 -1.61 -20.45 -0.52
C ILE A 20 -1.82 -21.57 -1.53
N SER A 21 -2.18 -22.75 -1.05
CA SER A 21 -2.44 -23.94 -1.86
C SER A 21 -3.81 -23.86 -2.55
N ASP A 22 -3.96 -24.51 -3.69
CA ASP A 22 -5.26 -24.65 -4.38
C ASP A 22 -6.25 -25.55 -3.62
N THR A 23 -5.76 -26.30 -2.63
CA THR A 23 -6.58 -27.03 -1.65
C THR A 23 -7.35 -26.09 -0.73
N ASP A 24 -6.85 -24.87 -0.49
CA ASP A 24 -7.55 -23.85 0.29
C ASP A 24 -8.66 -23.19 -0.54
N LYS A 25 -9.90 -23.24 -0.06
CA LYS A 25 -11.07 -22.72 -0.79
C LYS A 25 -11.52 -21.34 -0.32
N ARG A 26 -10.80 -20.72 0.62
CA ARG A 26 -11.12 -19.38 1.11
C ARG A 26 -10.92 -18.36 -0.02
N LYS A 27 -11.91 -17.48 -0.22
CA LYS A 27 -11.81 -16.37 -1.17
C LYS A 27 -10.92 -15.24 -0.65
N HIS A 28 -10.77 -15.15 0.66
CA HIS A 28 -9.98 -14.13 1.33
C HIS A 28 -9.30 -14.71 2.58
N PHE A 29 -8.16 -14.16 2.96
CA PHE A 29 -7.45 -14.52 4.19
C PHE A 29 -6.76 -13.29 4.80
N ARG A 30 -6.29 -13.41 6.04
CA ARG A 30 -5.39 -12.43 6.68
C ARG A 30 -4.07 -13.14 7.02
N LEU A 31 -2.98 -12.40 6.99
CA LEU A 31 -1.72 -12.83 7.60
C LEU A 31 -1.83 -12.63 9.11
N VAL A 32 -1.21 -13.55 9.85
CA VAL A 32 -1.08 -13.49 11.30
C VAL A 32 0.41 -13.42 11.62
N LEU A 33 0.85 -12.31 12.20
CA LEU A 33 2.17 -12.18 12.80
C LEU A 33 2.05 -12.44 14.29
N LYS A 34 2.74 -13.44 14.80
CA LYS A 34 2.87 -13.67 16.25
C LYS A 34 4.26 -13.28 16.69
N LEU A 35 4.36 -12.42 17.69
CA LEU A 35 5.63 -11.98 18.25
C LEU A 35 5.85 -12.59 19.63
N PHE A 36 7.07 -13.04 19.88
CA PHE A 36 7.50 -13.65 21.14
C PHE A 36 8.80 -13.00 21.60
N LEU A 37 8.95 -12.87 22.91
CA LEU A 37 10.22 -12.55 23.54
C LEU A 37 11.16 -13.76 23.50
N GLY A 38 12.46 -13.55 23.71
CA GLY A 38 13.46 -14.62 23.71
C GLY A 38 13.24 -15.70 24.79
N ASN A 39 12.45 -15.39 25.82
CA ASN A 39 12.04 -16.33 26.88
C ASN A 39 10.76 -17.14 26.52
N GLY A 40 10.20 -16.96 25.31
CA GLY A 40 9.00 -17.65 24.86
C GLY A 40 7.67 -17.00 25.26
N GLN A 41 7.69 -15.89 26.00
CA GLN A 41 6.48 -15.12 26.33
C GLN A 41 5.92 -14.49 25.05
N GLU A 42 4.63 -14.70 24.78
CA GLU A 42 3.93 -14.06 23.66
C GLU A 42 3.77 -12.57 23.95
N ILE A 43 4.28 -11.74 23.03
CA ILE A 43 4.00 -10.30 23.02
C ILE A 43 2.57 -10.11 22.54
N GLY A 44 2.23 -10.67 21.39
CA GLY A 44 0.88 -10.62 20.85
C GLY A 44 0.76 -11.14 19.43
N SER A 45 -0.49 -11.24 18.98
CA SER A 45 -0.87 -11.63 17.63
C SER A 45 -1.45 -10.45 16.85
N PHE A 46 -0.91 -10.19 15.66
CA PHE A 46 -1.21 -9.03 14.82
C PHE A 46 -1.73 -9.49 13.45
N LEU A 47 -2.83 -8.90 12.99
CA LEU A 47 -3.51 -9.29 11.75
C LEU A 47 -3.22 -8.31 10.62
N SER A 48 -3.00 -8.78 9.40
CA SER A 48 -3.03 -7.92 8.22
C SER A 48 -4.46 -7.47 7.87
N LYS A 49 -4.58 -6.53 6.94
CA LYS A 49 -5.82 -6.33 6.18
C LYS A 49 -6.19 -7.59 5.39
N LEU A 50 -7.44 -7.64 4.92
CA LEU A 50 -7.96 -8.77 4.16
C LEU A 50 -7.28 -8.87 2.80
N ILE A 51 -6.77 -10.06 2.45
CA ILE A 51 -6.10 -10.35 1.18
C ILE A 51 -7.03 -11.23 0.35
N LYS A 52 -7.34 -10.78 -0.87
CA LYS A 52 -8.16 -11.52 -1.83
C LYS A 52 -7.33 -12.59 -2.54
N VAL A 53 -7.84 -13.82 -2.58
CA VAL A 53 -7.25 -14.91 -3.35
C VAL A 53 -7.70 -14.78 -4.81
N ILE A 54 -6.73 -14.79 -5.73
CA ILE A 54 -6.95 -14.75 -7.16
C ILE A 54 -6.28 -15.95 -7.82
N SER A 55 -6.82 -16.42 -8.95
CA SER A 55 -6.28 -17.58 -9.67
C SER A 55 -5.05 -17.20 -10.50
N LYS A 56 -5.24 -16.36 -11.52
CA LYS A 56 -4.19 -15.79 -12.38
C LYS A 56 -4.61 -14.38 -12.78
N PRO A 57 -3.65 -13.47 -13.06
CA PRO A 57 -3.98 -12.18 -13.65
C PRO A 57 -4.72 -12.38 -14.97
N SER A 58 -5.81 -11.62 -15.15
CA SER A 58 -6.60 -11.69 -16.38
C SER A 58 -5.79 -11.12 -17.55
N GLN A 59 -5.68 -11.89 -18.64
CA GLN A 59 -5.15 -11.41 -19.91
C GLN A 59 -6.22 -10.72 -20.78
N LYS A 60 -7.50 -10.90 -20.44
CA LYS A 60 -8.62 -10.24 -21.13
C LYS A 60 -8.67 -8.76 -20.74
N ARG A 61 -9.26 -7.94 -21.62
CA ARG A 61 -9.57 -6.53 -21.34
C ARG A 61 -10.29 -6.42 -20.00
N GLN A 62 -9.70 -5.68 -19.07
CA GLN A 62 -10.31 -5.50 -17.76
C GLN A 62 -11.59 -4.66 -17.90
N SER A 63 -12.62 -5.03 -17.14
CA SER A 63 -13.87 -4.27 -17.07
C SER A 63 -13.96 -3.54 -15.72
N MET A 64 -14.45 -2.30 -15.75
CA MET A 64 -14.78 -1.53 -14.55
C MET A 64 -15.84 -2.21 -13.67
N LYS A 65 -16.62 -3.16 -14.21
CA LYS A 65 -17.57 -3.98 -13.43
C LYS A 65 -16.88 -4.87 -12.38
N ASN A 66 -15.58 -5.15 -12.54
CA ASN A 66 -14.79 -5.90 -11.57
C ASN A 66 -13.83 -4.95 -10.83
N ALA A 67 -14.44 -4.03 -10.07
CA ALA A 67 -13.76 -2.94 -9.36
C ALA A 67 -12.65 -3.44 -8.41
N ASP A 68 -12.87 -4.56 -7.72
CA ASP A 68 -11.92 -5.14 -6.75
C ASP A 68 -10.52 -5.43 -7.32
N LEU A 69 -10.42 -5.66 -8.63
CA LEU A 69 -9.14 -5.95 -9.30
C LEU A 69 -8.58 -4.72 -9.99
N CYS A 70 -9.31 -3.61 -10.08
CA CYS A 70 -8.83 -2.40 -10.70
C CYS A 70 -7.99 -1.60 -9.70
N ILE A 71 -7.07 -0.80 -10.22
CA ILE A 71 -6.28 0.15 -9.42
C ILE A 71 -6.92 1.52 -9.55
N SER A 72 -7.27 2.13 -8.43
CA SER A 72 -7.83 3.48 -8.39
C SER A 72 -6.74 4.50 -8.11
N THR A 73 -6.95 5.73 -8.58
CA THR A 73 -6.22 6.90 -8.11
C THR A 73 -6.27 7.00 -6.58
N GLY A 74 -5.19 7.43 -5.95
CA GLY A 74 -5.01 7.43 -4.49
C GLY A 74 -4.66 6.08 -3.87
N SER A 75 -4.72 4.97 -4.63
CA SER A 75 -4.33 3.65 -4.11
C SER A 75 -2.82 3.56 -3.90
N ARG A 76 -2.40 2.71 -2.95
CA ARG A 76 -0.99 2.38 -2.75
C ARG A 76 -0.62 1.17 -3.60
N VAL A 77 0.48 1.26 -4.35
CA VAL A 77 0.98 0.21 -5.23
C VAL A 77 2.45 -0.09 -4.99
N ALA A 78 2.85 -1.32 -5.28
CA ALA A 78 4.24 -1.71 -5.45
C ALA A 78 4.51 -2.08 -6.92
N LEU A 79 5.74 -1.83 -7.35
CA LEU A 79 6.23 -2.17 -8.67
C LEU A 79 7.38 -3.16 -8.55
N PHE A 80 7.35 -4.22 -9.34
CA PHE A 80 8.46 -5.16 -9.42
C PHE A 80 8.74 -5.62 -10.85
N ASN A 81 10.01 -5.83 -11.13
CA ASN A 81 10.49 -6.45 -12.35
C ASN A 81 10.96 -7.88 -12.04
N ARG A 82 10.70 -8.81 -12.95
CA ARG A 82 11.23 -10.18 -12.87
C ARG A 82 11.74 -10.63 -14.22
N LEU A 83 13.06 -10.62 -14.38
CA LEU A 83 13.73 -11.04 -15.61
C LEU A 83 13.50 -12.53 -15.88
N ARG A 84 12.99 -12.86 -17.07
CA ARG A 84 12.76 -14.25 -17.55
C ARG A 84 11.98 -15.13 -16.57
N SER A 85 11.08 -14.54 -15.78
CA SER A 85 10.27 -15.27 -14.78
C SER A 85 11.08 -16.00 -13.69
N GLN A 86 12.33 -15.61 -13.45
CA GLN A 86 13.18 -16.22 -12.41
C GLN A 86 12.98 -15.53 -11.06
N THR A 87 12.66 -16.26 -9.99
CA THR A 87 12.39 -15.63 -8.68
C THR A 87 13.58 -14.84 -8.14
N VAL A 88 14.82 -15.34 -8.35
CA VAL A 88 16.07 -14.68 -7.90
C VAL A 88 16.35 -13.36 -8.61
N SER A 89 15.78 -13.15 -9.81
CA SER A 89 15.94 -11.90 -10.55
C SER A 89 14.90 -10.84 -10.15
N THR A 90 14.02 -11.12 -9.19
CA THR A 90 13.00 -10.15 -8.78
C THR A 90 13.68 -8.92 -8.18
N ARG A 91 13.30 -7.76 -8.69
CA ARG A 91 13.69 -6.45 -8.17
C ARG A 91 12.46 -5.59 -7.98
N TYR A 92 12.37 -4.94 -6.85
CA TYR A 92 11.28 -4.04 -6.52
C TYR A 92 11.74 -2.60 -6.71
N LEU A 93 10.85 -1.75 -7.21
CA LEU A 93 11.08 -0.32 -7.13
C LEU A 93 11.04 0.09 -5.65
N ALA A 94 12.09 0.78 -5.20
CA ALA A 94 12.23 1.24 -3.84
C ALA A 94 12.82 2.65 -3.79
N VAL A 95 12.64 3.33 -2.66
CA VAL A 95 13.31 4.59 -2.35
C VAL A 95 14.25 4.34 -1.18
N GLU A 96 15.54 4.54 -1.42
CA GLU A 96 16.59 4.40 -0.40
C GLU A 96 17.36 5.71 -0.33
N ARG A 97 17.42 6.32 0.87
CA ARG A 97 18.12 7.59 1.11
C ARG A 97 17.70 8.71 0.15
N GLY A 98 16.41 8.77 -0.18
CA GLY A 98 15.83 9.77 -1.09
C GLY A 98 16.04 9.50 -2.58
N ALA A 99 16.67 8.38 -2.96
CA ALA A 99 16.89 8.02 -4.36
C ALA A 99 16.08 6.78 -4.76
N PHE A 100 15.59 6.77 -6.00
CA PHE A 100 14.95 5.60 -6.60
C PHE A 100 16.00 4.53 -6.92
N VAL A 101 15.77 3.34 -6.40
CA VAL A 101 16.62 2.16 -6.61
C VAL A 101 15.76 0.96 -6.99
N ALA A 102 16.42 -0.06 -7.53
CA ALA A 102 15.81 -1.36 -7.68
C ALA A 102 16.40 -2.30 -6.63
N SER A 103 15.58 -2.74 -5.68
CA SER A 103 16.05 -3.50 -4.52
C SER A 103 15.63 -4.97 -4.61
N ALA A 104 16.53 -5.88 -4.25
CA ALA A 104 16.22 -7.30 -4.07
C ALA A 104 15.67 -7.64 -2.66
N ARG A 105 15.71 -6.66 -1.74
CA ARG A 105 15.45 -6.89 -0.31
C ARG A 105 14.09 -6.37 0.14
N GLN A 106 13.74 -5.19 -0.33
CA GLN A 106 12.56 -4.44 0.11
C GLN A 106 11.88 -3.79 -1.09
N TRP A 107 10.65 -3.37 -0.89
CA TRP A 107 9.85 -2.62 -1.85
C TRP A 107 9.32 -1.38 -1.15
N THR A 108 9.04 -0.32 -1.92
CA THR A 108 8.39 0.88 -1.40
C THR A 108 6.96 0.93 -1.88
N ALA A 109 6.04 1.33 -0.99
CA ALA A 109 4.67 1.64 -1.37
C ALA A 109 4.64 3.03 -2.03
N PHE A 110 3.96 3.12 -3.17
CA PHE A 110 3.77 4.37 -3.89
C PHE A 110 2.28 4.69 -3.97
N THR A 111 1.88 5.88 -3.57
CA THR A 111 0.56 6.41 -3.91
C THR A 111 0.55 6.72 -5.40
N VAL A 112 -0.34 6.10 -6.15
CA VAL A 112 -0.52 6.39 -7.57
C VAL A 112 -1.69 7.35 -7.75
N THR A 113 -1.47 8.47 -8.42
CA THR A 113 -2.49 9.51 -8.66
C THR A 113 -2.62 9.81 -10.14
N LEU A 114 -3.85 10.07 -10.60
CA LEU A 114 -4.08 10.60 -11.94
C LEU A 114 -3.65 12.06 -11.99
N VAL A 115 -2.98 12.45 -13.07
CA VAL A 115 -2.58 13.83 -13.34
C VAL A 115 -3.41 14.35 -14.51
N GLU A 116 -4.24 15.36 -14.27
CA GLU A 116 -4.94 16.06 -15.36
C GLU A 116 -3.96 16.93 -16.16
N ASP A 117 -4.14 16.98 -17.47
CA ASP A 117 -3.55 18.04 -18.30
C ASP A 117 -4.33 19.34 -18.05
N ARG A 118 -4.07 20.00 -16.92
CA ARG A 118 -4.49 21.38 -16.73
C ARG A 118 -3.56 22.29 -17.53
N GLN A 119 -4.14 23.10 -18.42
CA GLN A 119 -3.47 24.27 -18.98
C GLN A 119 -2.89 25.10 -17.83
N ALA A 120 -1.66 25.59 -18.01
CA ALA A 120 -0.88 26.33 -17.03
C ALA A 120 -1.68 27.48 -16.41
N ASP A 121 -2.18 27.32 -15.16
CA ASP A 121 -2.44 28.41 -14.18
C ASP A 121 -3.10 27.99 -12.85
N SER A 122 -2.99 26.74 -12.38
CA SER A 122 -3.42 26.43 -10.99
C SER A 122 -2.46 25.46 -10.30
N GLU A 123 -1.81 25.92 -9.23
CA GLU A 123 -0.91 25.16 -8.36
C GLU A 123 -1.65 24.21 -7.39
N GLU A 124 -2.94 23.92 -7.63
CA GLU A 124 -3.73 22.99 -6.83
C GLU A 124 -4.07 21.72 -7.63
N PHE A 125 -3.41 20.63 -7.25
CA PHE A 125 -3.73 19.28 -7.73
C PHE A 125 -5.08 18.83 -7.14
N THR A 126 -6.17 18.97 -7.88
CA THR A 126 -7.42 18.29 -7.53
C THR A 126 -7.30 16.80 -7.81
N VAL A 127 -7.46 15.98 -6.78
CA VAL A 127 -7.48 14.51 -6.90
C VAL A 127 -8.74 14.11 -7.69
N CYS A 128 -8.60 13.68 -8.94
CA CYS A 128 -9.70 13.07 -9.68
C CYS A 128 -10.10 11.77 -8.99
N GLU A 129 -11.39 11.48 -8.85
CA GLU A 129 -11.86 10.14 -8.46
C GLU A 129 -11.99 9.25 -9.70
N GLY A 130 -11.45 8.03 -9.66
CA GLY A 130 -11.57 7.10 -10.78
C GLY A 130 -10.55 5.96 -10.80
N PHE A 131 -10.80 4.99 -11.68
CA PHE A 131 -9.83 3.94 -12.00
C PHE A 131 -8.72 4.50 -12.88
N ILE A 132 -7.50 4.03 -12.66
CA ILE A 132 -6.38 4.32 -13.55
C ILE A 132 -6.56 3.45 -14.80
N CYS A 133 -6.67 4.09 -15.95
CA CYS A 133 -6.68 3.43 -17.24
C CYS A 133 -5.30 3.50 -17.89
N TYR A 134 -4.99 2.53 -18.75
CA TYR A 134 -3.84 2.65 -19.65
C TYR A 134 -3.99 3.88 -20.55
N GLY A 135 -2.87 4.52 -20.85
CA GLY A 135 -2.83 5.78 -21.60
C GLY A 135 -3.00 7.04 -20.74
N CYS A 136 -3.42 6.91 -19.47
CA CYS A 136 -3.48 8.04 -18.54
C CYS A 136 -2.08 8.46 -18.06
N VAL A 137 -1.93 9.75 -17.75
CA VAL A 137 -0.78 10.28 -17.03
C VAL A 137 -0.97 10.02 -15.54
N VAL A 138 0.04 9.41 -14.91
CA VAL A 138 0.06 9.12 -13.47
C VAL A 138 1.30 9.70 -12.82
N GLN A 139 1.16 10.00 -11.53
CA GLN A 139 2.28 10.32 -10.65
C GLN A 139 2.40 9.26 -9.56
N LEU A 140 3.64 8.80 -9.32
CA LEU A 140 3.98 7.83 -8.29
C LEU A 140 4.75 8.53 -7.18
N VAL A 141 4.17 8.59 -5.99
CA VAL A 141 4.72 9.29 -4.83
C VAL A 141 5.01 8.29 -3.71
N CYS A 142 6.24 8.25 -3.20
CA CYS A 142 6.60 7.39 -2.07
C CYS A 142 5.77 7.75 -0.83
N THR A 143 5.09 6.77 -0.25
CA THR A 143 4.20 6.99 0.92
C THR A 143 4.95 7.52 2.14
N ASP A 144 6.22 7.15 2.30
CA ASP A 144 6.97 7.39 3.53
C ASP A 144 7.81 8.67 3.45
N SER A 145 8.39 8.95 2.27
CA SER A 145 9.31 10.09 2.08
C SER A 145 8.72 11.25 1.27
N GLY A 146 7.58 11.05 0.60
CA GLY A 146 7.01 12.04 -0.32
C GLY A 146 7.79 12.22 -1.62
N VAL A 147 8.93 11.55 -1.81
CA VAL A 147 9.70 11.62 -3.06
C VAL A 147 8.88 11.04 -4.22
N ALA A 148 8.75 11.81 -5.30
CA ALA A 148 7.93 11.46 -6.45
C ALA A 148 8.76 11.18 -7.70
N LEU A 149 8.29 10.25 -8.52
CA LEU A 149 8.73 10.13 -9.89
C LEU A 149 8.07 11.24 -10.74
N PRO A 150 8.72 11.67 -11.86
CA PRO A 150 8.08 12.56 -12.83
C PRO A 150 6.75 11.99 -13.36
N PRO A 151 5.83 12.84 -13.85
CA PRO A 151 4.61 12.37 -14.50
C PRO A 151 4.90 11.43 -15.65
N MET A 152 4.21 10.28 -15.67
CA MET A 152 4.44 9.23 -16.66
C MET A 152 3.13 8.69 -17.20
N VAL A 153 3.13 8.31 -18.48
CA VAL A 153 2.02 7.61 -19.11
C VAL A 153 2.15 6.12 -18.81
N ILE A 154 1.14 5.53 -18.17
CA ILE A 154 1.12 4.09 -17.92
C ILE A 154 0.67 3.35 -19.19
N ARG A 155 1.52 2.46 -19.70
CA ARG A 155 1.29 1.68 -20.92
C ARG A 155 1.12 0.21 -20.61
N LYS A 156 0.22 -0.46 -21.32
CA LYS A 156 0.01 -1.90 -21.19
C LYS A 156 1.16 -2.64 -21.87
N VAL A 157 1.71 -3.64 -21.20
CA VAL A 157 2.79 -4.46 -21.77
C VAL A 157 2.28 -5.86 -22.10
N ASN A 158 2.47 -6.27 -23.35
CA ASN A 158 2.29 -7.65 -23.78
C ASN A 158 3.61 -8.21 -24.28
N LYS A 159 4.11 -9.24 -23.60
CA LYS A 159 5.48 -9.79 -23.77
C LYS A 159 6.53 -8.71 -23.48
N GLN A 160 7.03 -8.06 -24.54
CA GLN A 160 8.03 -6.98 -24.52
C GLN A 160 7.55 -5.75 -25.32
N HIS A 161 6.25 -5.68 -25.65
CA HIS A 161 5.71 -4.56 -26.42
C HIS A 161 4.83 -3.71 -25.51
N ALA A 162 5.15 -2.42 -25.41
CA ALA A 162 4.19 -1.42 -24.96
C ALA A 162 3.13 -1.26 -26.04
N ILE A 163 1.85 -1.39 -25.66
CA ILE A 163 0.73 -1.16 -26.55
C ILE A 163 0.21 0.25 -26.28
N LEU A 164 0.23 1.10 -27.31
CA LEU A 164 -0.05 2.53 -27.16
C LEU A 164 -1.55 2.83 -27.15
N ASP A 165 -2.32 2.07 -27.93
CA ASP A 165 -3.77 2.28 -28.14
C ASP A 165 -4.62 1.38 -27.23
N VAL A 166 -4.41 1.48 -25.91
CA VAL A 166 -5.19 0.73 -24.91
C VAL A 166 -5.88 1.68 -23.97
N ASP A 167 -7.20 1.62 -23.97
CA ASP A 167 -8.07 2.30 -23.00
C ASP A 167 -8.82 1.24 -22.19
N GLU A 168 -8.19 0.72 -21.13
CA GLU A 168 -8.83 -0.16 -20.16
C GLU A 168 -8.24 0.06 -18.76
N PRO A 169 -8.98 -0.27 -17.68
CA PRO A 169 -8.47 -0.16 -16.33
C PRO A 169 -7.23 -1.03 -16.10
N VAL A 170 -6.26 -0.47 -15.40
CA VAL A 170 -5.10 -1.19 -14.90
C VAL A 170 -5.56 -2.17 -13.81
N SER A 171 -5.18 -3.43 -13.94
CA SER A 171 -5.58 -4.50 -13.03
C SER A 171 -4.42 -5.02 -12.20
N GLN A 172 -4.74 -5.64 -11.06
CA GLN A 172 -3.78 -6.30 -10.18
C GLN A 172 -2.90 -7.29 -10.96
N LEU A 173 -1.59 -7.25 -10.72
CA LEU A 173 -0.56 -8.12 -11.34
C LEU A 173 -0.44 -7.99 -12.87
N HIS A 174 -0.97 -6.92 -13.48
CA HIS A 174 -0.69 -6.64 -14.88
C HIS A 174 0.76 -6.24 -15.12
N LYS A 175 1.25 -6.56 -16.33
CA LYS A 175 2.49 -6.00 -16.84
C LYS A 175 2.23 -4.65 -17.48
N CYS A 176 2.99 -3.66 -17.08
CA CYS A 176 2.92 -2.29 -17.53
C CYS A 176 4.31 -1.70 -17.75
N ALA A 177 4.36 -0.55 -18.41
CA ALA A 177 5.55 0.27 -18.55
C ALA A 177 5.17 1.73 -18.27
N PHE A 178 6.15 2.53 -17.87
CA PHE A 178 5.95 3.94 -17.56
C PHE A 178 6.76 4.78 -18.53
N GLN A 179 6.07 5.43 -19.46
CA GLN A 179 6.63 6.33 -20.47
C GLN A 179 6.73 7.73 -19.89
N PHE A 180 7.84 8.44 -20.04
CA PHE A 180 7.94 9.82 -19.55
C PHE A 180 6.99 10.73 -20.33
N LYS A 181 6.17 11.52 -19.61
CA LYS A 181 5.17 12.41 -20.24
C LYS A 181 5.83 13.40 -21.20
N ASP A 182 6.96 13.99 -20.78
CA ASP A 182 7.68 15.01 -21.54
C ASP A 182 8.55 14.44 -22.66
N ASN A 183 8.72 13.11 -22.71
CA ASN A 183 9.51 12.45 -23.75
C ASN A 183 8.93 11.06 -24.08
N SER A 184 8.16 11.01 -25.16
CA SER A 184 7.48 9.80 -25.61
C SER A 184 8.41 8.64 -25.97
N GLN A 185 9.71 8.86 -26.19
CA GLN A 185 10.63 7.78 -26.51
C GLN A 185 11.32 7.18 -25.29
N MET A 186 11.11 7.74 -24.09
CA MET A 186 11.80 7.33 -22.88
C MET A 186 10.88 6.56 -21.93
N TYR A 187 11.42 5.51 -21.34
CA TYR A 187 10.71 4.67 -20.37
C TYR A 187 11.49 4.49 -19.08
N LEU A 188 10.76 4.37 -17.96
CA LEU A 188 11.32 3.99 -16.67
C LEU A 188 11.87 2.57 -16.72
N CYS A 189 13.18 2.43 -16.52
CA CYS A 189 13.87 1.18 -16.75
C CYS A 189 14.75 0.78 -15.57
N LEU A 190 14.67 -0.50 -15.23
CA LEU A 190 15.66 -1.18 -14.40
C LEU A 190 16.90 -1.54 -15.23
N SER A 191 18.08 -1.14 -14.76
CA SER A 191 19.35 -1.68 -15.24
C SER A 191 20.24 -2.04 -14.05
N ASN A 192 20.48 -3.34 -13.86
CA ASN A 192 21.12 -3.93 -12.70
C ASN A 192 20.34 -3.62 -11.39
N GLU A 193 20.84 -2.69 -10.57
CA GLU A 193 20.19 -2.23 -9.33
C GLU A 193 19.81 -0.73 -9.42
N ARG A 194 19.93 -0.13 -10.61
CA ARG A 194 19.67 1.30 -10.84
C ARG A 194 18.39 1.51 -11.64
N ILE A 195 17.72 2.61 -11.31
CA ILE A 195 16.60 3.14 -12.08
C ILE A 195 17.16 4.18 -13.05
N ILE A 196 16.92 3.96 -14.34
CA ILE A 196 17.40 4.79 -15.44
C ILE A 196 16.25 5.11 -16.41
N GLN A 197 16.49 6.06 -17.31
CA GLN A 197 15.63 6.28 -18.46
C GLN A 197 16.17 5.47 -19.64
N TYR A 198 15.32 4.67 -20.28
CA TYR A 198 15.68 3.87 -21.45
C TYR A 198 14.99 4.44 -22.70
N GLN A 199 15.79 4.74 -23.73
CA GLN A 199 15.28 5.21 -25.01
C GLN A 199 14.89 4.02 -25.89
N VAL A 200 13.64 4.01 -26.34
CA VAL A 200 13.16 3.01 -27.29
C VAL A 200 13.60 3.39 -28.71
N SER A 201 14.00 2.39 -29.49
CA SER A 201 14.29 2.57 -30.90
C SER A 201 12.99 2.78 -31.68
N SER A 202 12.83 3.92 -32.36
CA SER A 202 11.67 4.18 -33.20
C SER A 202 11.64 3.19 -34.36
N SER A 203 10.67 2.27 -34.38
CA SER A 203 10.49 1.35 -35.49
C SER A 203 9.40 1.88 -36.43
N LEU A 204 9.70 2.02 -37.73
CA LEU A 204 8.73 2.49 -38.74
C LEU A 204 7.63 1.46 -39.06
N ARG A 205 7.66 0.28 -38.45
CA ARG A 205 6.85 -0.89 -38.86
C ARG A 205 5.49 -0.97 -38.18
N ASP A 206 5.33 -0.46 -36.95
CA ASP A 206 4.08 -0.52 -36.20
C ASP A 206 3.99 0.72 -35.29
N GLN A 207 3.06 1.63 -35.59
CA GLN A 207 2.84 2.84 -34.77
C GLN A 207 1.98 2.57 -33.53
N SER A 208 1.35 1.40 -33.43
CA SER A 208 0.49 1.04 -32.29
C SER A 208 1.26 0.40 -31.13
N ARG A 209 2.56 0.08 -31.35
CA ARG A 209 3.38 -0.67 -30.39
C ARG A 209 4.84 -0.26 -30.40
N GLU A 210 5.46 -0.32 -29.23
CA GLU A 210 6.87 -0.03 -29.03
C GLU A 210 7.59 -1.22 -28.38
N VAL A 211 8.76 -1.58 -28.90
CA VAL A 211 9.55 -2.70 -28.36
C VAL A 211 10.37 -2.22 -27.18
N LEU A 212 10.12 -2.78 -26.00
CA LEU A 212 10.80 -2.47 -24.75
C LEU A 212 11.90 -3.48 -24.45
N ASN A 213 12.90 -3.04 -23.70
CA ASN A 213 13.80 -3.95 -23.01
C ASN A 213 13.09 -4.58 -21.78
N ASP A 214 13.60 -5.72 -21.31
CA ASP A 214 13.03 -6.40 -20.14
C ASP A 214 12.99 -5.53 -18.89
N GLY A 215 13.95 -4.62 -18.74
CA GLY A 215 14.06 -3.69 -17.61
C GLY A 215 12.94 -2.65 -17.53
N SER A 216 12.28 -2.33 -18.64
CA SER A 216 11.15 -1.39 -18.67
C SER A 216 9.79 -2.05 -18.41
N CYS A 217 9.76 -3.38 -18.25
CA CYS A 217 8.54 -4.14 -18.01
C CYS A 217 8.30 -4.33 -16.49
N TRP A 218 7.36 -3.58 -15.93
CA TRP A 218 7.01 -3.64 -14.51
C TRP A 218 5.73 -4.42 -14.28
N THR A 219 5.64 -5.10 -13.14
CA THR A 219 4.39 -5.66 -12.65
C THR A 219 3.88 -4.78 -11.53
N ILE A 220 2.62 -4.35 -11.63
CA ILE A 220 1.96 -3.50 -10.64
C ILE A 220 1.03 -4.31 -9.75
N ILE A 221 1.02 -4.01 -8.46
CA ILE A 221 0.12 -4.63 -7.49
C ILE A 221 -0.25 -3.63 -6.41
N GLY A 222 -1.52 -3.62 -6.00
CA GLY A 222 -2.02 -2.87 -4.85
C GLY A 222 -1.44 -3.41 -3.54
N THR A 223 -1.22 -2.50 -2.60
CA THR A 223 -0.60 -2.81 -1.31
C THR A 223 -1.37 -2.15 -0.20
N GLU A 224 -1.38 -2.80 0.96
CA GLU A 224 -2.03 -2.32 2.17
C GLU A 224 -1.03 -2.31 3.33
N ALA A 225 -1.26 -1.42 4.29
CA ALA A 225 -0.49 -1.36 5.52
C ALA A 225 -1.44 -1.46 6.72
N VAL A 226 -0.96 -2.10 7.77
CA VAL A 226 -1.60 -2.07 9.09
C VAL A 226 -0.54 -1.63 10.09
N GLU A 227 -0.94 -0.72 10.96
CA GLU A 227 -0.09 -0.20 12.02
C GLU A 227 -0.71 -0.58 13.35
N TYR A 228 0.13 -1.07 14.26
CA TYR A 228 -0.24 -1.39 15.62
C TYR A 228 0.70 -0.64 16.54
N THR A 229 0.14 0.19 17.40
CA THR A 229 0.89 0.99 18.36
C THR A 229 0.45 0.57 19.76
N PHE A 230 1.42 0.27 20.61
CA PHE A 230 1.20 -0.04 22.02
C PHE A 230 2.36 0.49 22.84
N CYS A 231 2.10 0.75 24.11
CA CYS A 231 3.09 1.15 25.09
C CYS A 231 2.85 0.34 26.36
N GLU A 232 3.89 -0.28 26.90
CA GLU A 232 3.79 -0.89 28.23
C GLU A 232 3.78 0.22 29.28
N GLY A 233 2.64 0.39 29.96
CA GLY A 233 2.59 1.19 31.18
C GLY A 233 3.43 0.55 32.28
N LEU A 234 3.73 1.33 33.34
CA LEU A 234 4.54 0.89 34.50
C LEU A 234 4.02 -0.39 35.19
N ALA A 235 2.77 -0.78 34.95
CA ALA A 235 2.22 -2.07 35.34
C ALA A 235 2.49 -3.12 34.24
N CYS A 236 3.59 -3.86 34.40
CA CYS A 236 3.95 -5.01 33.57
C CYS A 236 2.73 -5.94 33.36
N VAL A 237 2.20 -5.97 32.13
CA VAL A 237 1.09 -6.86 31.79
C VAL A 237 1.68 -8.25 31.60
N GLN A 238 1.33 -9.18 32.49
CA GLN A 238 1.81 -10.58 32.42
C GLN A 238 1.15 -11.42 31.30
N GLY A 239 0.59 -10.78 30.27
CA GLY A 239 -0.16 -11.44 29.21
C GLY A 239 0.05 -10.79 27.84
N ALA A 240 -0.38 -11.47 26.78
CA ALA A 240 -0.29 -10.96 25.42
C ALA A 240 -1.12 -9.68 25.27
N ILE A 241 -0.58 -8.68 24.55
CA ILE A 241 -1.24 -7.39 24.30
C ILE A 241 -2.44 -7.49 23.34
N SER A 242 -2.58 -8.63 22.66
CA SER A 242 -3.66 -8.88 21.72
C SER A 242 -4.93 -9.38 22.42
N PRO A 243 -6.13 -9.00 21.96
CA PRO A 243 -6.38 -8.22 20.76
C PRO A 243 -6.19 -6.71 20.99
N ILE A 244 -5.48 -6.05 20.07
CA ILE A 244 -5.19 -4.62 20.18
C ILE A 244 -6.44 -3.82 19.76
N PRO A 245 -6.90 -2.85 20.57
CA PRO A 245 -8.01 -1.99 20.21
C PRO A 245 -7.65 -1.12 19.01
N VAL A 246 -8.54 -1.06 18.01
CA VAL A 246 -8.35 -0.23 16.81
C VAL A 246 -9.50 0.77 16.74
N ILE A 247 -9.17 2.06 16.75
CA ILE A 247 -10.15 3.13 16.59
C ILE A 247 -10.30 3.41 15.09
N THR A 248 -11.53 3.35 14.59
CA THR A 248 -11.87 3.60 13.19
C THR A 248 -12.66 4.90 13.00
N GLY A 249 -13.30 5.41 14.06
CA GLY A 249 -14.05 6.66 14.00
C GLY A 249 -14.30 7.26 15.38
N LEU A 250 -14.49 8.57 15.39
CA LEU A 250 -14.79 9.37 16.58
C LEU A 250 -15.98 10.27 16.26
N GLU A 251 -17.03 10.20 17.07
CA GLU A 251 -18.26 10.97 16.90
C GLU A 251 -18.62 11.66 18.21
N VAL A 252 -18.86 12.96 18.16
CA VAL A 252 -19.29 13.73 19.34
C VAL A 252 -20.80 13.84 19.33
N ASN A 253 -21.42 13.33 20.39
CA ASN A 253 -22.84 13.39 20.63
C ASN A 253 -23.15 14.34 21.79
N GLY A 254 -24.20 15.15 21.64
CA GLY A 254 -24.63 16.13 22.64
C GLY A 254 -23.91 17.48 22.56
N GLY A 255 -24.07 18.31 23.60
CA GLY A 255 -23.47 19.63 23.71
C GLY A 255 -23.62 20.23 25.11
N GLY A 256 -22.70 21.11 25.51
CA GLY A 256 -22.69 21.71 26.85
C GLY A 256 -22.32 20.70 27.94
N HIS A 257 -23.14 20.58 28.98
CA HIS A 257 -22.85 19.75 30.17
C HIS A 257 -22.96 18.23 29.97
N VAL A 258 -23.35 17.75 28.77
CA VAL A 258 -23.58 16.32 28.48
C VAL A 258 -22.91 15.90 27.16
N ALA A 259 -21.72 16.44 26.88
CA ALA A 259 -20.94 16.01 25.73
C ALA A 259 -20.41 14.58 25.94
N MET A 260 -20.66 13.71 24.96
CA MET A 260 -20.21 12.33 24.96
C MET A 260 -19.46 12.04 23.67
N LEU A 261 -18.25 11.49 23.78
CA LEU A 261 -17.51 10.99 22.63
C LEU A 261 -17.83 9.51 22.43
N GLU A 262 -18.38 9.19 21.28
CA GLU A 262 -18.52 7.83 20.79
C GLU A 262 -17.27 7.46 19.98
N VAL A 263 -16.63 6.37 20.40
CA VAL A 263 -15.42 5.81 19.83
C VAL A 263 -15.83 4.51 19.14
N ASN A 264 -15.73 4.51 17.82
CA ASN A 264 -16.07 3.38 16.95
C ASN A 264 -14.79 2.60 16.62
N GLY A 265 -14.86 1.27 16.65
CA GLY A 265 -13.68 0.47 16.42
C GLY A 265 -13.85 -1.04 16.55
N GLU A 266 -12.71 -1.72 16.64
CA GLU A 266 -12.59 -3.16 16.81
C GLU A 266 -11.85 -3.48 18.12
N ASN A 267 -12.14 -4.66 18.69
CA ASN A 267 -11.44 -5.23 19.85
C ASN A 267 -11.52 -4.42 21.15
N PHE A 268 -12.56 -3.60 21.33
CA PHE A 268 -12.78 -2.98 22.64
C PHE A 268 -13.29 -4.00 23.67
N GLY A 269 -12.90 -3.80 24.92
CA GLY A 269 -13.40 -4.55 26.06
C GLY A 269 -13.67 -3.64 27.26
N PRO A 270 -14.44 -4.12 28.26
CA PRO A 270 -14.84 -3.32 29.42
C PRO A 270 -13.69 -2.90 30.34
N HIS A 271 -12.50 -3.47 30.15
CA HIS A 271 -11.28 -3.14 30.90
C HIS A 271 -10.52 -1.93 30.30
N LEU A 272 -10.89 -1.48 29.10
CA LEU A 272 -10.26 -0.33 28.45
C LEU A 272 -10.86 0.98 28.95
N LYS A 273 -10.00 1.99 29.08
CA LYS A 273 -10.35 3.35 29.45
C LYS A 273 -9.88 4.33 28.38
N VAL A 274 -10.69 5.32 28.07
CA VAL A 274 -10.32 6.41 27.16
C VAL A 274 -9.60 7.49 27.98
N TRP A 275 -8.51 8.02 27.43
CA TRP A 275 -7.71 9.09 28.03
C TRP A 275 -7.65 10.28 27.08
N PHE A 276 -7.88 11.48 27.61
CA PHE A 276 -7.65 12.73 26.90
C PHE A 276 -6.37 13.37 27.43
N GLY A 277 -5.27 13.20 26.70
CA GLY A 277 -3.95 13.55 27.21
C GLY A 277 -3.60 12.73 28.46
N ASN A 278 -3.51 13.37 29.61
CA ASN A 278 -3.22 12.75 30.91
C ASN A 278 -4.46 12.59 31.81
N VAL A 279 -5.67 12.81 31.29
CA VAL A 279 -6.93 12.73 32.05
C VAL A 279 -7.70 11.47 31.62
N GLU A 280 -7.93 10.56 32.56
CA GLU A 280 -8.81 9.40 32.35
C GLU A 280 -10.28 9.86 32.28
N ALA A 281 -11.01 9.40 31.26
CA ALA A 281 -12.42 9.69 31.09
C ALA A 281 -13.31 8.55 31.60
N GLU A 282 -14.50 8.92 32.10
CA GLU A 282 -15.54 7.96 32.42
C GLU A 282 -15.97 7.22 31.15
N THR A 283 -15.57 5.96 31.04
CA THR A 283 -15.73 5.13 29.85
C THR A 283 -16.79 4.07 30.08
N MET A 284 -17.79 4.05 29.21
CA MET A 284 -18.86 3.05 29.14
C MET A 284 -18.69 2.20 27.87
N PHE A 285 -18.48 0.90 28.06
CA PHE A 285 -18.40 -0.06 26.97
C PHE A 285 -19.80 -0.47 26.50
N ARG A 286 -20.04 -0.45 25.17
CA ARG A 286 -21.29 -0.89 24.55
C ARG A 286 -21.00 -2.01 23.55
N TYR A 287 -21.62 -3.16 23.77
CA TYR A 287 -21.54 -4.28 22.82
C TYR A 287 -22.56 -4.06 21.71
N ILE A 288 -22.09 -3.90 20.47
CA ILE A 288 -22.96 -3.92 19.29
C ILE A 288 -22.78 -5.29 18.62
N LEU A 289 -23.89 -5.99 18.41
CA LEU A 289 -23.93 -7.20 17.61
C LEU A 289 -23.60 -6.82 16.16
N ASN A 290 -22.32 -6.85 15.74
CA ASN A 290 -21.83 -7.00 14.35
C ASN A 290 -20.31 -6.73 14.20
N LEU A 291 -19.44 -7.47 14.91
CA LEU A 291 -17.95 -7.40 14.83
C LEU A 291 -17.32 -6.02 15.11
N THR A 292 -18.15 -5.03 15.45
CA THR A 292 -17.78 -3.66 15.80
C THR A 292 -18.15 -3.43 17.25
N SER A 293 -17.21 -2.93 18.03
CA SER A 293 -17.44 -2.57 19.42
C SER A 293 -17.43 -1.05 19.50
N ASN A 294 -18.37 -0.47 20.27
CA ASN A 294 -18.40 0.96 20.52
C ASN A 294 -18.05 1.22 21.99
N CYS A 295 -17.24 2.23 22.24
CA CYS A 295 -17.06 2.78 23.58
C CYS A 295 -17.60 4.20 23.58
N SER A 296 -18.37 4.56 24.60
CA SER A 296 -18.79 5.94 24.81
C SER A 296 -18.10 6.49 26.05
N CYS A 297 -17.53 7.67 25.99
CA CYS A 297 -16.94 8.32 27.17
C CYS A 297 -17.47 9.75 27.34
N SER A 298 -17.61 10.19 28.59
CA SER A 298 -18.05 11.55 28.91
C SER A 298 -16.87 12.53 28.79
N ILE A 299 -17.09 13.64 28.09
CA ILE A 299 -16.18 14.78 28.06
C ILE A 299 -16.69 15.76 29.14
N LYS A 300 -15.96 15.89 30.26
CA LYS A 300 -16.21 16.90 31.28
C LYS A 300 -15.20 18.04 31.18
#